data_AF-A0A940TG83-F1
#
_entry.id   AF-A0A940TG83-F1
#
_cell.length_a   1.000
_cell.length_b   1.000
_cell.length_c   1.000
_cell.angle_alpha   90.00
_cell.angle_beta   90.00
_cell.angle_gamma   90.00
#
_symmetry.space_group_name_H-M   'P 1'
#
loop_
_entity.id
_entity.type
_entity.pdbx_description
1 polymer ?
#
loop_
_entity_poly.entity_id
_entity_poly.type
_entity_poly.pdbx_seq_one_letter_code
_entity_poly.pdbx_strand_id
1 'polypeptide(L)'
;MANSQHYADAPTVKLEDYIPTKLFRTVHRTEAELPGGITEIRVIIDIERPFAKKLSFRTSSSGRIHGFVRMNDLLKSINTKTGKSSTVRRITINDWGTKALLVIEMEDDSEAAYFFPISQLKDLLENCRRAPEQSAK
;
A
#
# COMPACT_ATOMS: atom_id res chain seq x y z
N MET A 1 9.03 -10.73 -13.84
CA MET A 1 7.73 -10.67 -13.12
C MET A 1 7.10 -12.06 -13.20
N ALA A 2 7.26 -12.89 -12.17
CA ALA A 2 6.87 -14.31 -12.21
C ALA A 2 5.45 -14.60 -11.69
N ASN A 3 4.72 -13.59 -11.20
CA ASN A 3 3.42 -13.76 -10.53
C ASN A 3 2.22 -13.21 -11.34
N SER A 4 2.38 -12.96 -12.65
CA SER A 4 1.33 -12.27 -13.42
C SER A 4 0.06 -13.11 -13.61
N GLN A 5 0.17 -14.43 -13.68
CA GLN A 5 -0.99 -15.33 -13.83
C GLN A 5 -1.79 -15.51 -12.55
N HIS A 6 -1.13 -15.50 -11.38
CA HIS A 6 -1.78 -15.75 -10.08
C HIS A 6 -2.80 -14.66 -9.70
N TYR A 7 -2.59 -13.43 -10.20
CA TYR A 7 -3.48 -12.30 -9.93
C TYR A 7 -4.28 -11.85 -11.15
N ALA A 8 -4.33 -12.64 -12.23
CA ALA A 8 -4.96 -12.22 -13.49
C ALA A 8 -6.46 -11.89 -13.31
N ASP A 9 -7.14 -12.64 -12.44
CA ASP A 9 -8.58 -12.52 -12.17
C ASP A 9 -8.94 -11.63 -10.97
N ALA A 10 -7.96 -10.89 -10.42
CA ALA A 10 -8.20 -10.02 -9.28
C ALA A 10 -9.23 -8.92 -9.62
N PRO A 11 -10.26 -8.70 -8.77
CA PRO A 11 -11.28 -7.71 -9.04
C PRO A 11 -10.73 -6.28 -9.00
N THR A 12 -11.37 -5.38 -9.75
CA THR A 12 -11.00 -3.95 -9.75
C THR A 12 -11.75 -3.22 -8.66
N VAL A 13 -11.04 -2.42 -7.86
CA VAL A 13 -11.58 -1.67 -6.72
C VAL A 13 -11.13 -0.21 -6.73
N LYS A 14 -11.72 0.60 -5.84
CA LYS A 14 -11.25 1.94 -5.55
C LYS A 14 -10.25 1.90 -4.40
N LEU A 15 -9.05 2.43 -4.62
CA LEU A 15 -7.98 2.44 -3.62
C LEU A 15 -8.39 3.17 -2.34
N GLU A 16 -9.09 4.30 -2.48
CA GLU A 16 -9.55 5.14 -1.35
C GLU A 16 -10.43 4.36 -0.35
N ASP A 17 -11.12 3.30 -0.79
CA ASP A 17 -11.95 2.49 0.11
C ASP A 17 -11.10 1.62 1.06
N TYR A 18 -9.85 1.33 0.68
CA TYR A 18 -8.90 0.56 1.49
C TYR A 18 -7.85 1.46 2.14
N ILE A 19 -7.29 2.39 1.38
CA ILE A 19 -6.23 3.30 1.81
C ILE A 19 -6.64 4.74 1.52
N PRO A 20 -7.42 5.36 2.42
CA PRO A 20 -7.75 6.77 2.30
C PRO A 20 -6.50 7.64 2.44
N THR A 21 -6.38 8.65 1.58
CA THR A 21 -5.28 9.66 1.65
C THR A 21 -5.05 10.22 3.05
N LYS A 22 -6.13 10.54 3.76
CA LYS A 22 -6.12 11.13 5.11
C LYS A 22 -5.66 10.17 6.20
N LEU A 23 -5.75 8.86 5.95
CA LEU A 23 -5.39 7.81 6.90
C LEU A 23 -4.04 7.16 6.57
N PHE A 24 -3.41 7.57 5.47
CA PHE A 24 -2.14 7.05 5.01
C PHE A 24 -1.00 8.04 5.27
N ARG A 25 0.12 7.51 5.74
CA ARG A 25 1.38 8.25 5.89
C ARG A 25 2.54 7.44 5.34
N THR A 26 3.47 8.10 4.66
CA THR A 26 4.76 7.48 4.34
C THR A 26 5.71 7.63 5.51
N VAL A 27 6.69 6.73 5.59
CA VAL A 27 7.71 6.70 6.65
C VAL A 27 9.07 6.41 6.06
N HIS A 28 10.12 6.74 6.81
CA HIS A 28 11.46 6.31 6.45
C HIS A 28 11.60 4.79 6.60
N ARG A 29 12.55 4.19 5.87
CA ARG A 29 12.77 2.73 5.88
C ARG A 29 13.02 2.19 7.30
N THR A 30 13.80 2.91 8.11
CA THR A 30 14.12 2.50 9.49
C THR A 30 12.89 2.52 10.40
N GLU A 31 11.97 3.47 10.19
CA GLU A 31 10.72 3.55 10.93
C GLU A 31 9.72 2.46 10.50
N ALA A 32 9.83 1.96 9.27
CA ALA A 32 9.00 0.87 8.77
C ALA A 32 9.31 -0.49 9.40
N GLU A 33 10.46 -0.64 10.06
CA GLU A 33 10.85 -1.83 10.82
C GLU A 33 10.34 -1.78 12.26
N LEU A 34 9.93 -0.61 12.75
CA LEU A 34 9.32 -0.48 14.05
C LEU A 34 7.86 -0.97 14.02
N PRO A 35 7.35 -1.53 15.13
CA PRO A 35 5.92 -1.84 15.24
C PRO A 35 5.10 -0.59 14.98
N GLY A 36 4.12 -0.68 14.08
CA GLY A 36 3.14 0.39 13.87
C GLY A 36 2.24 0.60 15.09
N GLY A 37 1.42 1.65 15.06
CA GLY A 37 0.36 1.80 16.05
C GLY A 37 -0.61 0.62 16.05
N ILE A 38 -1.31 0.38 17.17
CA ILE A 38 -2.28 -0.73 17.33
C ILE A 38 -3.36 -0.73 16.22
N THR A 39 -3.68 0.44 15.69
CA THR A 39 -4.67 0.65 14.62
C THR A 39 -4.05 0.88 13.24
N GLU A 40 -2.74 0.69 13.08
CA GLU A 40 -2.02 0.91 11.84
C GLU A 40 -1.61 -0.42 11.20
N ILE A 41 -1.75 -0.50 9.89
CA ILE A 41 -1.29 -1.63 9.08
C ILE A 41 -0.11 -1.15 8.24
N ARG A 42 0.94 -1.96 8.17
CA ARG A 42 2.12 -1.69 7.36
C ARG A 42 1.78 -1.77 5.87
N VAL A 43 2.21 -0.76 5.12
CA VAL A 43 2.06 -0.70 3.66
C VAL A 43 3.43 -0.61 3.00
N ILE A 44 3.66 -1.43 1.98
CA ILE A 44 4.85 -1.38 1.13
C ILE A 44 4.40 -1.12 -0.30
N ILE A 45 4.96 -0.09 -0.93
CA ILE A 45 4.62 0.29 -2.29
C ILE A 45 5.88 0.19 -3.15
N ASP A 46 5.86 -0.69 -4.13
CA ASP A 46 6.91 -0.85 -5.12
C ASP A 46 6.46 -0.21 -6.44
N ILE A 47 7.16 0.85 -6.84
CA ILE A 47 6.87 1.62 -8.05
C ILE A 47 7.99 1.53 -9.08
N GLU A 48 7.64 1.58 -10.36
CA GLU A 48 8.63 1.58 -11.42
C GLU A 48 9.21 2.99 -11.66
N ARG A 49 10.41 3.05 -12.24
CA ARG A 49 11.10 4.31 -12.56
C ARG A 49 10.27 5.28 -13.40
N PRO A 50 9.51 4.85 -14.43
CA PRO A 50 8.68 5.76 -15.21
C PRO A 50 7.59 6.44 -14.37
N PHE A 51 7.01 5.74 -13.41
CA PHE A 51 6.01 6.30 -12.49
C PHE A 51 6.66 7.22 -11.46
N ALA A 52 7.78 6.82 -10.86
CA ALA A 52 8.53 7.62 -9.88
C ALA A 52 8.93 9.01 -10.40
N LYS A 53 9.21 9.14 -11.70
CA LYS A 53 9.51 10.43 -12.35
C LYS A 53 8.32 11.39 -12.33
N LYS A 54 7.08 10.89 -12.34
CA LYS A 54 5.84 11.68 -12.38
C LYS A 54 5.41 12.23 -11.01
N LEU A 55 6.05 11.81 -9.92
CA LEU A 55 5.75 12.28 -8.56
C LEU A 55 6.44 13.61 -8.26
N SER A 56 5.81 14.47 -7.46
CA SER A 56 6.34 15.79 -7.06
C SER A 56 7.54 15.75 -6.11
N PHE A 57 7.91 14.56 -5.62
CA PHE A 57 8.94 14.35 -4.60
C PHE A 57 9.94 13.29 -5.04
N ARG A 58 11.10 13.27 -4.39
CA ARG A 58 12.13 12.27 -4.64
C ARG A 58 11.80 10.96 -3.93
N THR A 59 11.86 9.86 -4.68
CA THR A 59 11.70 8.51 -4.15
C THR A 59 13.06 7.87 -3.94
N SER A 60 13.11 6.80 -3.15
CA SER A 60 14.31 5.96 -3.02
C SER A 60 14.79 5.44 -4.39
N SER A 61 16.08 5.16 -4.51
CA SER A 61 16.67 4.61 -5.74
C SER A 61 16.11 3.24 -6.12
N SER A 62 15.58 2.49 -5.14
CA SER A 62 14.90 1.21 -5.34
C SER A 62 13.45 1.36 -5.82
N GLY A 63 12.86 2.55 -5.76
CA GLY A 63 11.42 2.73 -6.05
C GLY A 63 10.50 2.15 -4.97
N ARG A 64 11.04 1.79 -3.80
CA ARG A 64 10.24 1.28 -2.67
C ARG A 64 9.88 2.41 -1.71
N ILE A 65 8.59 2.53 -1.42
CA ILE A 65 8.03 3.47 -0.44
C ILE A 65 7.41 2.66 0.69
N HIS A 66 7.69 3.07 1.93
CA HIS A 66 7.10 2.48 3.12
C HIS A 66 6.09 3.43 3.71
N GLY A 67 5.03 2.88 4.30
CA GLY A 67 4.00 3.66 4.95
C GLY A 67 3.17 2.85 5.92
N PHE A 68 2.25 3.56 6.56
CA PHE A 68 1.24 2.98 7.43
C PHE A 68 -0.12 3.54 7.05
N VAL A 69 -1.13 2.68 7.04
CA VAL A 69 -2.53 3.08 6.91
C VAL A 69 -3.25 2.81 8.21
N ARG A 70 -4.02 3.77 8.71
CA ARG A 70 -4.91 3.55 9.84
C ARG A 70 -6.13 2.73 9.38
N MET A 71 -6.50 1.70 10.13
CA MET A 71 -7.65 0.86 9.84
C MET A 71 -8.94 1.69 9.76
N ASN A 72 -9.53 1.73 8.56
CA ASN A 72 -10.90 2.20 8.35
C ASN A 72 -11.90 1.05 8.58
N ASP A 73 -13.19 1.29 8.42
CA ASP A 73 -14.21 0.27 8.74
C ASP A 73 -14.13 -0.96 7.82
N LEU A 74 -13.70 -0.78 6.56
CA LEU A 74 -13.45 -1.89 5.64
C LEU A 74 -12.28 -2.75 6.12
N LEU A 75 -11.12 -2.14 6.41
CA LEU A 75 -9.96 -2.85 6.93
C LEU A 75 -10.25 -3.48 8.29
N LYS A 76 -11.09 -2.89 9.14
CA LYS A 76 -11.56 -3.53 10.38
C LYS A 76 -12.46 -4.74 10.12
N SER A 77 -13.34 -4.68 9.12
CA SER A 77 -14.17 -5.83 8.75
C SER A 77 -13.37 -6.99 8.19
N ILE A 78 -12.23 -6.72 7.54
CA ILE A 78 -11.27 -7.73 7.09
C ILE A 78 -10.43 -8.22 8.30
N ASN A 79 -10.07 -7.31 9.20
CA ASN A 79 -9.29 -7.57 10.41
C ASN A 79 -10.18 -8.04 11.58
N THR A 80 -10.79 -9.22 11.45
CA THR A 80 -11.64 -9.79 12.51
C THR A 80 -10.79 -10.46 13.60
N LYS A 81 -10.82 -9.90 14.83
CA LYS A 81 -10.14 -10.48 16.00
C LYS A 81 -10.79 -11.75 16.59
N THR A 82 -11.96 -12.14 16.10
CA THR A 82 -12.82 -13.16 16.75
C THR A 82 -12.33 -14.61 16.58
N GLY A 83 -11.30 -14.83 15.77
CA GLY A 83 -10.58 -16.10 15.66
C GLY A 83 -9.16 -15.81 15.19
N LYS A 84 -8.18 -16.56 15.70
CA LYS A 84 -6.73 -16.35 15.48
C LYS A 84 -6.24 -16.41 14.02
N SER A 85 -7.10 -16.45 12.99
CA SER A 85 -6.68 -16.69 11.61
C SER A 85 -6.62 -15.42 10.74
N SER A 86 -7.48 -14.42 10.93
CA SER A 86 -7.65 -13.37 9.91
C SER A 86 -7.30 -11.96 10.39
N THR A 87 -6.10 -11.78 10.97
CA THR A 87 -5.53 -10.44 11.15
C THR A 87 -4.68 -10.04 9.96
N VAL A 88 -4.80 -8.79 9.52
CA VAL A 88 -3.98 -8.27 8.40
C VAL A 88 -2.54 -8.10 8.85
N ARG A 89 -1.61 -8.79 8.20
CA ARG A 89 -0.17 -8.74 8.45
C ARG A 89 0.47 -7.52 7.78
N ARG A 90 0.20 -7.34 6.49
CA ARG A 90 0.68 -6.20 5.70
C ARG A 90 -0.11 -6.01 4.42
N ILE A 91 0.05 -4.84 3.83
CA ILE A 91 -0.47 -4.50 2.52
C ILE A 91 0.70 -4.19 1.58
N THR A 92 0.69 -4.77 0.39
CA THR A 92 1.67 -4.52 -0.66
C THR A 92 0.98 -3.92 -1.87
N ILE A 93 1.53 -2.85 -2.43
CA ILE A 93 1.10 -2.26 -3.70
C ILE A 93 2.23 -2.41 -4.72
N ASN A 94 1.93 -2.98 -5.87
CA ASN A 94 2.88 -3.14 -6.96
C ASN A 94 2.41 -2.37 -8.19
N ASP A 95 3.28 -1.54 -8.75
CA ASP A 95 3.09 -0.87 -10.04
C ASP A 95 3.18 -1.88 -11.20
N TRP A 96 2.13 -1.95 -12.03
CA TRP A 96 2.05 -2.79 -13.23
C TRP A 96 1.87 -1.92 -14.50
N GLY A 97 2.38 -0.69 -14.47
CA GLY A 97 2.37 0.26 -15.58
C GLY A 97 1.07 1.06 -15.68
N THR A 98 0.00 0.46 -16.21
CA THR A 98 -1.30 1.16 -16.38
C THR A 98 -2.22 1.01 -15.18
N LYS A 99 -2.02 -0.04 -14.40
CA LYS A 99 -2.74 -0.36 -13.16
C LYS A 99 -1.74 -0.70 -12.07
N ALA A 100 -2.21 -0.73 -10.83
CA ALA A 100 -1.46 -1.24 -9.70
C ALA A 100 -2.23 -2.39 -9.05
N LEU A 101 -1.48 -3.31 -8.46
CA LEU A 101 -2.00 -4.45 -7.71
C LEU A 101 -1.89 -4.16 -6.22
N LEU A 102 -3.01 -4.14 -5.50
CA LEU A 102 -3.10 -4.16 -4.05
C LEU A 102 -3.16 -5.63 -3.59
N VAL A 103 -2.29 -6.02 -2.67
CA VAL A 103 -2.30 -7.34 -2.03
C VAL A 103 -2.40 -7.13 -0.53
N ILE A 104 -3.42 -7.70 0.10
CA ILE A 104 -3.60 -7.73 1.55
C ILE A 104 -3.20 -9.12 2.01
N GLU A 105 -2.12 -9.21 2.76
CA GLU A 105 -1.62 -10.47 3.32
C GLU A 105 -2.10 -10.60 4.76
N MET A 106 -2.61 -11.78 5.10
CA MET A 106 -3.11 -12.13 6.43
C MET A 106 -2.05 -12.91 7.22
N GLU A 107 -2.23 -13.04 8.54
CA GLU A 107 -1.32 -13.84 9.38
C GLU A 107 -1.42 -15.35 9.15
N ASP A 108 -2.54 -15.85 8.60
CA ASP A 108 -2.72 -17.26 8.20
C ASP A 108 -2.21 -17.58 6.79
N ASP A 109 -1.34 -16.73 6.25
CA ASP A 109 -0.77 -16.80 4.90
C ASP A 109 -1.80 -16.73 3.75
N SER A 110 -3.08 -16.44 4.04
CA SER A 110 -4.05 -16.10 3.02
C SER A 110 -3.82 -14.69 2.48
N GLU A 111 -4.19 -14.47 1.21
CA GLU A 111 -4.06 -13.17 0.56
C GLU A 111 -5.33 -12.79 -0.20
N ALA A 112 -5.63 -11.49 -0.20
CA ALA A 112 -6.66 -10.88 -1.02
C ALA A 112 -6.03 -9.87 -1.97
N ALA A 113 -6.28 -10.01 -3.26
CA ALA A 113 -5.66 -9.20 -4.29
C ALA A 113 -6.69 -8.41 -5.09
N TYR A 114 -6.36 -7.15 -5.41
CA TYR A 114 -7.25 -6.23 -6.11
C TYR A 114 -6.47 -5.35 -7.07
N PHE A 115 -7.03 -5.09 -8.26
CA PHE A 115 -6.47 -4.09 -9.17
C PHE A 115 -7.12 -2.72 -8.95
N PHE A 116 -6.35 -1.68 -9.23
CA PHE A 116 -6.87 -0.31 -9.31
C PHE A 116 -6.05 0.53 -10.31
N PRO A 117 -6.62 1.62 -10.86
CA PRO A 117 -5.92 2.49 -11.80
C PRO A 117 -4.68 3.14 -11.17
N ILE A 118 -3.57 3.19 -11.91
CA ILE A 118 -2.30 3.78 -11.42
C ILE A 118 -2.43 5.27 -11.06
N SER A 119 -3.42 5.96 -11.62
CA SER A 119 -3.76 7.35 -11.28
C SER A 119 -4.18 7.51 -9.81
N GLN A 120 -4.87 6.53 -9.23
CA GLN A 120 -5.24 6.56 -7.81
C GLN A 120 -4.01 6.38 -6.91
N LEU A 121 -3.01 5.60 -7.34
CA LEU A 121 -1.73 5.52 -6.61
C LEU A 121 -1.02 6.87 -6.60
N LYS A 122 -1.03 7.57 -7.74
CA LYS A 122 -0.43 8.91 -7.83
C LYS A 122 -1.15 9.87 -6.89
N ASP A 123 -2.48 9.90 -6.93
CA ASP A 123 -3.27 10.76 -6.07
C ASP A 123 -3.02 10.49 -4.57
N LEU A 124 -2.94 9.20 -4.18
CA LEU A 124 -2.58 8.80 -2.84
C LEU A 124 -1.21 9.39 -2.41
N LEU A 125 -0.18 9.17 -3.23
CA LEU A 125 1.18 9.57 -2.89
C LEU A 125 1.41 11.09 -2.89
N GLU A 126 0.67 11.84 -3.72
CA GLU A 126 0.79 13.30 -3.78
C GLU A 126 0.07 13.99 -2.61
N ASN A 127 -1.01 13.39 -2.09
CA ASN A 127 -1.88 14.02 -1.10
C ASN A 127 -1.78 13.40 0.32
N CYS A 128 -1.02 12.32 0.49
CA CYS A 128 -0.80 11.73 1.81
C CYS A 128 0.14 12.55 2.69
N ARG A 129 0.17 12.21 3.99
CA ARG A 129 1.18 12.75 4.90
C ARG A 129 2.54 12.13 4.61
N ARG A 130 3.44 12.91 4.01
CA ARG A 130 4.78 12.46 3.62
C ARG A 130 5.78 12.48 4.77
N ALA A 131 6.75 11.56 4.73
CA ALA A 131 7.94 11.60 5.55
C ALA A 131 8.79 12.85 5.21
N PRO A 132 9.40 13.54 6.20
CA PRO A 132 10.17 14.77 5.97
C PRO A 132 11.29 14.65 4.91
N GLU A 133 11.88 13.45 4.79
CA GLU A 133 12.96 13.15 3.86
C GLU A 133 12.50 13.10 2.39
N GLN A 134 11.19 12.94 2.15
CA GLN A 134 10.57 13.02 0.83
C GLN A 134 10.39 14.49 0.42
N SER A 135 11.52 15.18 0.30
CA SER A 135 11.58 16.57 -0.14
C SER A 135 10.99 16.73 -1.55
N ALA A 136 10.31 17.86 -1.75
CA ALA A 136 9.83 18.28 -3.06
C ALA A 136 11.01 18.35 -4.04
N LYS A 137 10.75 17.99 -5.29
CA LYS A 137 11.75 18.05 -6.37
C LYS A 137 12.06 19.48 -6.79
#